data_AF-Q47YB6-F1
#
_entry.id   AF-Q47YB6-F1
#
_cell.length_a   1.000
_cell.length_b   1.000
_cell.length_c   1.000
_cell.angle_alpha   90.00
_cell.angle_beta   90.00
_cell.angle_gamma   90.00
#
_symmetry.space_group_name_H-M   'P 1'
#
loop_
_entity.id
_entity.type
_entity.pdbx_description
1 polymer ?
#
loop_
_entity_poly.entity_id
_entity_poly.type
_entity_poly.pdbx_seq_one_letter_code
_entity_poly.pdbx_strand_id
1 'polypeptide(L)'
;MKKSIIALLIAAPLAMTLSGCVIKINDDGMDHGFVGDSEDRTYKNRKKIAKVQLGTSFMDIQENLGVSDFSETYADGDNTVRVLYYRTQRKHKDGLTTKDECTFLQFINGQLVETGNGGDYSKIDKVIAN
;
A
#
# COMPACT_ATOMS: atom_id res chain seq x y z
N MET A 1 49.82 43.27 24.37
CA MET A 1 49.19 42.94 23.06
C MET A 1 49.70 41.60 22.52
N LYS A 2 49.53 40.48 23.25
CA LYS A 2 50.00 39.14 22.82
C LYS A 2 49.01 38.00 23.15
N LYS A 3 47.94 38.29 23.88
CA LYS A 3 47.00 37.29 24.41
C LYS A 3 45.74 37.14 23.54
N SER A 4 45.48 38.08 22.62
CA SER A 4 44.28 38.05 21.76
C SER A 4 44.44 37.22 20.48
N ILE A 5 45.67 36.82 20.11
CA ILE A 5 45.91 36.03 18.88
C ILE A 5 45.71 34.53 19.13
N ILE A 6 45.95 34.04 20.35
CA ILE A 6 45.81 32.62 20.69
C ILE A 6 44.34 32.19 20.73
N ALA A 7 43.41 33.10 21.07
CA ALA A 7 41.98 32.79 21.13
C ALA A 7 41.33 32.57 19.75
N LEU A 8 41.97 33.02 18.65
CA LEU A 8 41.41 32.90 17.30
C LEU A 8 41.79 31.58 16.58
N LEU A 9 42.78 30.85 17.10
CA LEU A 9 43.26 29.59 16.52
C LEU A 9 42.48 28.34 16.98
N ILE A 10 41.63 28.46 18.00
CA ILE A 10 40.89 27.32 18.57
C ILE A 10 39.49 27.17 17.95
N ALA A 11 38.96 28.21 17.29
CA ALA A 11 37.60 28.20 16.73
C ALA A 11 37.51 27.79 15.25
N ALA A 12 38.64 27.56 14.58
CA ALA A 12 38.70 27.36 13.13
C ALA A 12 38.47 25.91 12.59
N PRO A 13 38.68 24.79 13.32
CA PRO A 13 38.58 23.48 12.67
C PRO A 13 37.17 22.87 12.63
N LEU A 14 36.15 23.48 13.24
CA LEU A 14 34.82 22.85 13.39
C LEU A 14 33.94 22.89 12.11
N ALA A 15 34.42 23.46 11.00
CA ALA A 15 33.61 23.65 9.80
C ALA A 15 33.83 22.60 8.69
N MET A 16 34.73 21.62 8.85
CA MET A 16 35.14 20.74 7.73
C MET A 16 34.72 19.27 7.82
N THR A 17 33.88 18.87 8.76
CA THR A 17 33.41 17.46 8.84
C THR A 17 31.95 17.25 8.50
N LEU A 18 31.23 18.28 8.05
CA LEU A 18 29.86 18.07 7.55
C LEU A 18 29.89 17.62 6.08
N SER A 19 30.51 16.46 5.83
CA SER A 19 30.21 15.67 4.64
C SER A 19 28.80 15.12 4.81
N GLY A 20 27.80 15.95 4.54
CA GLY A 20 26.42 15.50 4.42
C GLY A 20 26.36 14.49 3.28
N CYS A 21 26.03 13.24 3.59
CA CYS A 21 25.56 12.31 2.58
C CYS A 21 24.28 12.93 2.00
N VAL A 22 24.36 13.50 0.81
CA VAL A 22 23.17 13.92 0.06
C VAL A 22 22.45 12.64 -0.32
N ILE A 23 21.44 12.26 0.46
CA ILE A 23 20.51 11.22 0.02
C ILE A 23 19.68 11.85 -1.10
N LYS A 24 19.99 11.49 -2.34
CA LYS A 24 19.02 11.61 -3.42
C LYS A 24 17.89 10.63 -3.10
N ILE A 25 16.84 11.15 -2.48
CA ILE A 25 15.52 10.59 -2.68
C ILE A 25 15.23 10.94 -4.14
N ASN A 26 15.01 9.92 -4.98
CA ASN A 26 14.46 10.20 -6.30
C ASN A 26 13.12 10.88 -6.04
N ASP A 27 13.08 12.18 -6.33
CA ASP A 27 11.85 12.94 -6.49
C ASP A 27 11.22 12.45 -7.79
N ASP A 28 10.56 11.30 -7.71
CA ASP A 28 9.58 10.87 -8.70
C ASP A 28 8.30 11.70 -8.50
N GLY A 29 8.43 12.99 -8.81
CA GLY A 29 7.32 13.88 -9.08
C GLY A 29 6.63 14.40 -7.83
N MET A 30 6.95 15.65 -7.51
CA MET A 30 5.99 16.59 -6.93
C MET A 30 4.77 16.69 -7.87
N ASP A 31 3.83 15.76 -7.76
CA ASP A 31 2.52 15.86 -8.40
C ASP A 31 1.64 16.78 -7.56
N HIS A 32 1.39 17.97 -8.11
CA HIS A 32 0.44 18.92 -7.59
C HIS A 32 -0.97 18.33 -7.71
N GLY A 33 -1.54 17.77 -6.65
CA GLY A 33 -2.96 17.44 -6.69
C GLY A 33 -3.50 16.62 -5.54
N PHE A 34 -4.13 17.29 -4.56
CA PHE A 34 -5.04 16.63 -3.61
C PHE A 34 -6.25 15.94 -4.28
N VAL A 35 -6.38 16.00 -5.61
CA VAL A 35 -7.40 15.34 -6.42
C VAL A 35 -6.81 14.20 -7.29
N GLY A 36 -5.50 14.20 -7.57
CA GLY A 36 -4.83 13.22 -8.43
C GLY A 36 -4.54 11.88 -7.74
N ASP A 37 -4.10 11.92 -6.47
CA ASP A 37 -3.61 10.73 -5.74
C ASP A 37 -4.64 9.58 -5.68
N SER A 38 -5.92 9.90 -5.48
CA SER A 38 -6.98 8.88 -5.45
C SER A 38 -7.24 8.24 -6.81
N GLU A 39 -7.21 9.00 -7.91
CA GLU A 39 -7.41 8.47 -9.25
C GLU A 39 -6.22 7.61 -9.67
N ASP A 40 -5.02 8.10 -9.34
CA ASP A 40 -3.75 7.40 -9.50
C ASP A 40 -3.72 6.07 -8.75
N ARG A 41 -4.11 6.06 -7.47
CA ARG A 41 -4.15 4.83 -6.65
C ARG A 41 -5.12 3.80 -7.22
N THR A 42 -6.30 4.27 -7.61
CA THR A 42 -7.36 3.42 -8.18
C THR A 42 -6.89 2.74 -9.47
N TYR A 43 -6.25 3.50 -10.37
CA TYR A 43 -5.68 2.97 -11.60
C TYR A 43 -4.49 2.02 -11.34
N LYS A 44 -3.58 2.39 -10.43
CA LYS A 44 -2.44 1.55 -10.02
C LYS A 44 -2.91 0.19 -9.48
N ASN A 45 -3.95 0.18 -8.64
CA ASN A 45 -4.56 -1.05 -8.13
C ASN A 45 -5.14 -1.91 -9.25
N ARG A 46 -5.95 -1.35 -10.16
CA ARG A 46 -6.48 -2.10 -11.32
C ARG A 46 -5.36 -2.71 -12.16
N LYS A 47 -4.29 -1.96 -12.43
CA LYS A 47 -3.15 -2.42 -13.25
C LYS A 47 -2.40 -3.59 -12.60
N LYS A 48 -2.27 -3.59 -11.26
CA LYS A 48 -1.66 -4.69 -10.50
C LYS A 48 -2.58 -5.91 -10.47
N ILE A 49 -3.85 -5.73 -10.10
CA ILE A 49 -4.85 -6.80 -10.00
C ILE A 49 -5.07 -7.50 -11.34
N ALA A 50 -5.06 -6.76 -12.46
CA ALA A 50 -5.20 -7.36 -13.79
C ALA A 50 -4.12 -8.40 -14.16
N LYS A 51 -3.00 -8.44 -13.42
CA LYS A 51 -1.90 -9.40 -13.62
C LYS A 51 -1.90 -10.53 -12.59
N VAL A 52 -2.74 -10.44 -11.57
CA VAL A 52 -2.84 -11.43 -10.51
C VAL A 52 -3.55 -12.67 -11.05
N GLN A 53 -3.03 -13.84 -10.69
CA GLN A 53 -3.59 -15.12 -11.10
C GLN A 53 -4.12 -15.89 -9.89
N LEU A 54 -5.09 -16.77 -10.10
CA LEU A 54 -5.53 -17.71 -9.06
C LEU A 54 -4.34 -18.55 -8.59
N GLY A 55 -4.34 -18.91 -7.30
CA GLY A 55 -3.24 -19.60 -6.64
C GLY A 55 -2.09 -18.69 -6.16
N THR A 56 -2.07 -17.40 -6.57
CA THR A 56 -1.08 -16.43 -6.05
C THR A 56 -1.15 -16.37 -4.52
N SER A 57 0.00 -16.34 -3.86
CA SER A 57 0.03 -16.35 -2.41
C SER A 57 -0.43 -15.01 -1.83
N PHE A 58 -1.00 -15.04 -0.63
CA PHE A 58 -1.33 -13.83 0.12
C PHE A 58 -0.10 -12.92 0.31
N MET A 59 1.07 -13.50 0.56
CA MET A 59 2.30 -12.75 0.76
C MET A 59 2.71 -11.97 -0.49
N ASP A 60 2.65 -12.61 -1.66
CA ASP A 60 2.98 -11.95 -2.94
C ASP A 60 2.01 -10.80 -3.22
N ILE A 61 0.71 -10.97 -2.91
CA ILE A 61 -0.27 -9.90 -3.05
C ILE A 61 0.05 -8.75 -2.11
N GLN A 62 0.39 -9.03 -0.85
CA GLN A 62 0.69 -7.97 0.11
C GLN A 62 2.00 -7.22 -0.24
N GLU A 63 2.99 -7.92 -0.78
CA GLU A 63 4.23 -7.30 -1.27
C GLU A 63 3.96 -6.41 -2.50
N ASN A 64 3.17 -6.89 -3.45
CA ASN A 64 2.94 -6.18 -4.71
C ASN A 64 1.89 -5.07 -4.61
N LEU A 65 0.81 -5.27 -3.87
CA LEU A 65 -0.31 -4.32 -3.76
C LEU A 65 -0.23 -3.47 -2.47
N GLY A 66 0.51 -3.89 -1.46
CA GLY A 66 0.57 -3.20 -0.18
C GLY A 66 -0.67 -3.43 0.68
N VAL A 67 -0.91 -2.50 1.61
CA VAL A 67 -2.03 -2.56 2.56
C VAL A 67 -3.36 -2.33 1.85
N SER A 68 -4.31 -3.23 2.08
CA SER A 68 -5.68 -3.13 1.58
C SER A 68 -6.50 -2.08 2.34
N ASP A 69 -7.53 -1.53 1.70
CA ASP A 69 -8.47 -0.59 2.33
C ASP A 69 -9.32 -1.24 3.40
N PHE A 70 -9.74 -2.48 3.14
CA PHE A 70 -10.44 -3.32 4.10
C PHE A 70 -9.83 -4.72 4.07
N SER A 71 -9.88 -5.40 5.21
CA SER A 71 -9.53 -6.81 5.30
C SER A 71 -10.49 -7.53 6.25
N GLU A 72 -10.80 -8.77 5.91
CA GLU A 72 -11.57 -9.68 6.74
C GLU A 72 -10.82 -10.99 6.85
N THR A 73 -10.84 -11.62 8.02
CA THR A 73 -10.29 -12.96 8.22
C THR A 73 -11.24 -13.74 9.12
N TYR A 74 -11.56 -14.96 8.75
CA TYR A 74 -12.42 -15.84 9.52
C TYR A 74 -12.08 -17.30 9.24
N ALA A 75 -12.43 -18.17 10.20
CA ALA A 75 -12.36 -19.61 10.01
C ALA A 75 -13.64 -20.11 9.34
N ASP A 76 -13.49 -21.05 8.41
CA ASP A 76 -14.58 -21.79 7.77
C ASP A 76 -14.20 -23.28 7.74
N GLY A 77 -14.70 -24.02 8.74
CA GLY A 77 -14.20 -25.36 9.05
C GLY A 77 -12.71 -25.35 9.39
N ASP A 78 -11.94 -26.16 8.69
CA ASP A 78 -10.47 -26.23 8.80
C ASP A 78 -9.76 -25.16 7.97
N ASN A 79 -10.50 -24.38 7.18
CA ASN A 79 -9.93 -23.36 6.31
C ASN A 79 -9.82 -22.01 7.01
N THR A 80 -8.73 -21.30 6.76
CA THR A 80 -8.62 -19.88 7.06
C THR A 80 -8.95 -19.08 5.81
N VAL A 81 -10.08 -18.37 5.84
CA VAL A 81 -10.49 -17.48 4.77
C VAL A 81 -10.04 -16.06 5.07
N ARG A 82 -9.51 -15.39 4.06
CA ARG A 82 -9.12 -13.98 4.14
C ARG A 82 -9.59 -13.24 2.93
N VAL A 83 -10.15 -12.05 3.10
CA VAL A 83 -10.61 -11.22 1.99
C VAL A 83 -10.01 -9.85 2.12
N LEU A 84 -9.31 -9.41 1.08
CA LEU A 84 -8.73 -8.09 0.97
C LEU A 84 -9.53 -7.26 -0.02
N TYR A 85 -9.67 -5.98 0.25
CA TYR A 85 -10.38 -5.05 -0.61
C TYR A 85 -9.44 -3.91 -0.98
N TYR A 86 -9.22 -3.72 -2.28
CA TYR A 86 -8.44 -2.61 -2.79
C TYR A 86 -9.35 -1.71 -3.63
N ARG A 87 -9.33 -0.40 -3.38
CA ARG A 87 -10.10 0.57 -4.18
C ARG A 87 -9.66 0.49 -5.63
N THR A 88 -10.59 0.25 -6.53
CA THR A 88 -10.37 0.07 -7.97
C THR A 88 -11.35 0.86 -8.83
N GLN A 89 -12.30 1.55 -8.21
CA GLN A 89 -13.15 2.52 -8.87
C GLN A 89 -13.57 3.62 -7.91
N ARG A 90 -14.19 4.67 -8.45
CA ARG A 90 -14.87 5.69 -7.67
C ARG A 90 -16.35 5.69 -8.07
N LYS A 91 -17.22 5.44 -7.10
CA LYS A 91 -18.67 5.54 -7.24
C LYS A 91 -19.19 6.76 -6.50
N HIS A 92 -18.55 7.11 -5.37
CA HIS A 92 -19.00 8.18 -4.49
C HIS A 92 -18.03 9.37 -4.52
N LYS A 93 -18.57 10.59 -4.40
CA LYS A 93 -17.80 11.85 -4.38
C LYS A 93 -17.80 12.49 -2.98
N ASP A 94 -17.80 11.66 -1.95
CA ASP A 94 -17.83 12.06 -0.53
C ASP A 94 -16.44 12.04 0.14
N GLY A 95 -15.43 11.49 -0.54
CA GLY A 95 -14.07 11.39 -0.02
C GLY A 95 -13.84 10.17 0.88
N LEU A 96 -14.87 9.34 1.06
CA LEU A 96 -14.75 8.06 1.74
C LEU A 96 -14.44 6.95 0.72
N THR A 97 -14.01 5.81 1.22
CA THR A 97 -13.92 4.57 0.43
C THR A 97 -14.92 3.59 1.00
N THR A 98 -15.68 2.94 0.14
CA THR A 98 -16.63 1.88 0.51
C THR A 98 -16.32 0.60 -0.25
N LYS A 99 -16.79 -0.56 0.23
CA LYS A 99 -16.45 -1.85 -0.40
C LYS A 99 -16.95 -1.99 -1.84
N ASP A 100 -18.04 -1.34 -2.21
CA ASP A 100 -18.58 -1.31 -3.57
C ASP A 100 -17.72 -0.51 -4.56
N GLU A 101 -16.75 0.26 -4.05
CA GLU A 101 -15.70 0.93 -4.83
C GLU A 101 -14.40 0.12 -4.95
N CYS A 102 -14.38 -1.08 -4.36
CA CYS A 102 -13.22 -1.95 -4.32
C CYS A 102 -13.36 -3.17 -5.24
N THR A 103 -12.22 -3.77 -5.54
CA THR A 103 -12.13 -5.17 -5.98
C THR A 103 -11.71 -6.01 -4.78
N PHE A 104 -12.45 -7.07 -4.49
CA PHE A 104 -12.07 -8.03 -3.46
C PHE A 104 -11.14 -9.10 -4.02
N LEU A 105 -10.25 -9.60 -3.17
CA LEU A 105 -9.38 -10.74 -3.40
C LEU A 105 -9.61 -11.71 -2.23
N GLN A 106 -10.19 -12.88 -2.50
CA GLN A 106 -10.45 -13.91 -1.49
C GLN A 106 -9.36 -14.98 -1.52
N PHE A 107 -8.81 -15.26 -0.35
CA PHE A 107 -7.82 -16.28 -0.12
C PHE A 107 -8.39 -17.38 0.76
N ILE A 108 -8.08 -18.62 0.42
CA ILE A 108 -8.34 -19.79 1.26
C ILE A 108 -6.98 -20.42 1.56
N ASN A 109 -6.65 -20.57 2.84
CA ASN A 109 -5.37 -21.12 3.30
C ASN A 109 -4.15 -20.44 2.65
N GLY A 110 -4.26 -19.12 2.44
CA GLY A 110 -3.19 -18.28 1.89
C GLY A 110 -3.08 -18.26 0.36
N GLN A 111 -3.95 -18.97 -0.37
CA GLN A 111 -3.98 -18.95 -1.84
C GLN A 111 -5.18 -18.18 -2.37
N LEU A 112 -4.97 -17.34 -3.38
CA LEU A 112 -6.04 -16.60 -4.03
C LEU A 112 -6.97 -17.54 -4.81
N VAL A 113 -8.26 -17.53 -4.46
CA VAL A 113 -9.27 -18.38 -5.10
C VAL A 113 -10.30 -17.59 -5.91
N GLU A 114 -10.53 -16.33 -5.57
CA GLU A 114 -11.57 -15.53 -6.21
C GLU A 114 -11.23 -14.03 -6.18
N THR A 115 -11.67 -13.31 -7.21
CA THR A 115 -11.66 -11.85 -7.24
C THR A 115 -12.95 -11.33 -7.85
N GLY A 116 -13.42 -10.16 -7.43
CA GLY A 116 -14.64 -9.57 -7.99
C GLY A 116 -14.93 -8.19 -7.43
N ASN A 117 -16.12 -7.66 -7.73
CA ASN A 117 -16.55 -6.38 -7.18
C ASN A 117 -16.81 -6.51 -5.67
N GLY A 118 -16.19 -5.66 -4.87
CA GLY A 118 -16.30 -5.74 -3.41
C GLY A 118 -17.71 -5.48 -2.86
N GLY A 119 -18.58 -4.82 -3.62
CA GLY A 119 -19.99 -4.64 -3.27
C GLY A 119 -20.83 -5.90 -3.47
N ASP A 120 -20.35 -6.82 -4.30
CA ASP A 120 -21.02 -8.09 -4.60
C ASP A 120 -20.47 -9.24 -3.74
N TYR A 121 -19.39 -8.99 -2.98
CA TYR A 121 -18.85 -9.99 -2.07
C TYR A 121 -19.86 -10.29 -0.97
N SER A 122 -20.38 -11.51 -1.00
CA SER A 122 -21.07 -12.12 0.13
C SER A 122 -20.17 -13.20 0.68
N LYS A 123 -20.20 -13.40 2.00
CA LYS A 123 -19.76 -14.66 2.59
C LYS A 123 -20.75 -15.70 2.08
N ILE A 124 -20.47 -16.32 0.95
CA ILE A 124 -21.33 -17.36 0.43
C ILE A 124 -21.08 -18.57 1.33
N ASP A 125 -22.13 -19.15 1.89
CA ASP A 125 -22.11 -20.48 2.53
C ASP A 125 -21.86 -21.59 1.48
N LYS A 126 -20.88 -21.41 0.59
CA LYS A 126 -20.44 -22.39 -0.39
C LYS A 126 -19.48 -23.38 0.28
N VAL A 127 -19.98 -23.99 1.33
CA VAL A 127 -19.66 -25.38 1.69
C VAL A 127 -20.99 -26.13 1.67
N ILE A 128 -21.65 -26.17 0.50
CA ILE A 128 -22.51 -27.31 0.22
C ILE A 128 -21.59 -28.36 -0.37
N ALA A 129 -21.27 -29.31 0.50
CA ALA A 129 -20.72 -30.61 0.17
C ALA A 129 -21.27 -31.14 -1.16
N ASN A 130 -20.36 -31.62 -2.00
CA ASN A 130 -20.49 -32.88 -2.73
C ASN A 130 -19.08 -33.41 -3.01
#